data_AF-A0A367MDE4-F1
#
_entry.id   AF-A0A367MDE4-F1
#
_cell.length_a   1.000
_cell.length_b   1.000
_cell.length_c   1.000
_cell.angle_alpha   90.00
_cell.angle_beta   90.00
_cell.angle_gamma   90.00
#
_symmetry.space_group_name_H-M   'P 1'
#
loop_
_entity.id
_entity.type
_entity.pdbx_description
1 polymer ?
#
loop_
_entity_poly.entity_id
_entity_poly.type
_entity_poly.pdbx_seq_one_letter_code
_entity_poly.pdbx_strand_id
1 'polypeptide(L)'
;MSQRHGWDIRTRMLAISLGPALLLTLLLTAYFTYSRLQDLRQELTHTGQLIADQLAPAAEYGVIAGNTPVLQKLLQATLDTPHVRFIEVRDRNDNILVYVEQLPGALQNAAPIDIFHSTIQRQRIALASDPLLDGASEGDGQSGEDYLGR
;
A
#
# COMPACT_ATOMS: atom_id res chain seq x y z
N MET A 1 -10.44 28.47 53.51
CA MET A 1 -9.51 29.43 52.87
C MET A 1 -9.71 29.35 51.36
N SER A 2 -10.65 30.11 50.82
CA SER A 2 -10.98 30.06 49.38
C SER A 2 -10.19 31.13 48.66
N GLN A 3 -9.08 30.74 48.02
CA GLN A 3 -8.31 31.64 47.18
C GLN A 3 -9.11 31.97 45.93
N ARG A 4 -9.84 33.09 46.00
CA ARG A 4 -10.40 33.75 44.84
C ARG A 4 -9.23 34.30 44.04
N HIS A 5 -8.77 33.51 43.08
CA HIS A 5 -7.77 33.91 42.10
C HIS A 5 -8.36 35.09 41.30
N GLY A 6 -8.08 36.32 41.75
CA GLY A 6 -8.49 37.53 41.07
C GLY A 6 -7.75 37.61 39.74
N TRP A 7 -8.45 37.33 38.65
CA TRP A 7 -7.93 37.57 37.31
C TRP A 7 -7.73 39.08 37.14
N ASP A 8 -6.50 39.48 36.87
CA ASP A 8 -6.13 40.87 36.59
C ASP A 8 -6.95 41.39 35.39
N ILE A 9 -7.39 42.65 35.43
CA ILE A 9 -8.19 43.28 34.37
C ILE A 9 -7.49 43.16 33.00
N ARG A 10 -6.15 43.17 33.00
CA ARG A 10 -5.32 42.95 31.81
C ARG A 10 -5.54 41.57 31.19
N THR A 11 -5.59 40.51 31.99
CA THR A 11 -5.85 39.13 31.50
C THR A 11 -7.24 39.02 30.89
N ARG A 12 -8.22 39.73 31.46
CA ARG A 12 -9.60 39.78 30.96
C ARG A 12 -9.71 40.51 29.62
N MET A 13 -9.00 41.63 29.46
CA MET A 13 -8.89 42.34 28.17
C MET A 13 -8.16 41.50 27.12
N LEU A 14 -7.06 40.84 27.48
CA LEU A 14 -6.32 39.95 26.58
C LEU A 14 -7.15 38.74 26.16
N ALA A 15 -7.95 38.14 27.05
CA ALA A 15 -8.81 37.02 26.71
C ALA A 15 -9.88 37.38 25.67
N ILE A 16 -10.38 38.63 25.67
CA ILE A 16 -11.43 39.08 24.75
C ILE A 16 -10.87 39.34 23.33
N SER A 17 -9.62 39.81 23.20
CA SER A 17 -8.99 40.08 21.90
C SER A 17 -8.16 38.91 21.37
N LEU A 18 -7.37 38.25 22.22
CA LEU A 18 -6.43 37.19 21.85
C LEU A 18 -7.05 35.79 21.96
N GLY A 19 -8.05 35.60 22.83
CA GLY A 19 -8.77 34.34 22.97
C GLY A 19 -9.35 33.80 21.66
N PRO A 20 -10.14 34.58 20.89
CA PRO A 20 -10.69 34.09 19.63
C PRO A 20 -9.61 33.78 18.59
N ALA A 21 -8.52 34.55 18.56
CA ALA A 21 -7.40 34.28 17.67
C ALA A 21 -6.70 32.95 18.04
N LEU A 22 -6.41 32.73 19.33
CA LEU A 22 -5.82 31.48 19.82
C LEU A 22 -6.73 30.28 19.57
N LEU A 23 -8.04 30.45 19.76
CA LEU A 23 -9.03 29.39 19.51
C LEU A 23 -9.05 29.03 18.02
N LEU A 24 -9.10 30.03 17.13
CA LEU A 24 -9.03 29.80 15.69
C LEU A 24 -7.71 29.14 15.27
N THR A 25 -6.57 29.63 15.79
CA THR A 25 -5.26 29.02 15.50
C THR A 25 -5.22 27.58 15.95
N LEU A 26 -5.66 27.27 17.18
CA LEU A 26 -5.70 25.90 17.68
C LEU A 26 -6.60 25.00 16.81
N LEU A 27 -7.78 25.52 16.44
CA LEU A 27 -8.75 24.78 15.63
C LEU A 27 -8.21 24.51 14.22
N LEU A 28 -7.56 25.50 13.60
CA LEU A 28 -6.90 25.34 12.30
C LEU A 28 -5.70 24.39 12.38
N THR A 29 -4.85 24.52 13.40
CA THR A 29 -3.72 23.60 13.61
C THR A 29 -4.23 22.17 13.75
N ALA A 30 -5.21 21.93 14.62
CA ALA A 30 -5.79 20.60 14.81
C ALA A 30 -6.40 20.04 13.52
N TYR A 31 -7.17 20.86 12.79
CA TYR A 31 -7.75 20.49 11.51
C TYR A 31 -6.68 20.13 10.47
N PHE A 32 -5.66 20.97 10.28
CA PHE A 32 -4.59 20.71 9.33
C PHE A 32 -3.76 19.49 9.70
N THR A 33 -3.47 19.31 10.99
CA THR A 33 -2.77 18.10 11.46
C THR A 33 -3.59 16.85 11.16
N TYR A 34 -4.90 16.88 11.40
CA TYR A 34 -5.78 15.76 11.11
C TYR A 34 -5.86 15.44 9.60
N SER A 35 -6.14 16.44 8.77
CA SER A 35 -6.20 16.28 7.30
C SER A 35 -4.88 15.74 6.76
N ARG A 36 -3.75 16.35 7.18
CA ARG A 36 -2.44 15.91 6.71
C ARG A 36 -2.11 14.48 7.10
N LEU A 37 -2.55 14.03 8.28
CA LEU A 37 -2.37 12.64 8.70
C LEU A 37 -3.21 11.69 7.85
N GLN A 38 -4.41 12.09 7.45
CA GLN A 38 -5.25 11.30 6.53
C GLN A 38 -4.64 11.23 5.14
N ASP A 39 -4.18 12.36 4.61
CA ASP A 39 -3.54 12.43 3.29
C ASP A 39 -2.30 11.53 3.23
N LEU A 40 -1.44 11.57 4.26
CA LEU A 40 -0.27 10.71 4.36
C LEU A 40 -0.64 9.21 4.39
N ARG A 41 -1.72 8.85 5.09
CA ARG A 41 -2.18 7.45 5.13
C ARG A 41 -2.68 7.01 3.76
N GLN A 42 -3.48 7.84 3.10
CA GLN A 42 -4.04 7.54 1.80
C GLN A 42 -2.95 7.41 0.73
N GLU A 43 -1.93 8.27 0.77
CA GLU A 43 -0.76 8.20 -0.13
C GLU A 43 0.01 6.88 0.04
N LEU A 44 0.24 6.44 1.29
CA LEU A 44 0.88 5.17 1.58
C LEU A 44 0.05 3.98 1.08
N THR A 45 -1.26 3.98 1.33
CA THR A 45 -2.18 2.92 0.85
C THR A 45 -2.16 2.83 -0.67
N HIS A 46 -2.29 3.96 -1.36
CA HIS A 46 -2.31 4.01 -2.82
C HIS A 46 -0.97 3.53 -3.41
N THR A 47 0.15 3.95 -2.82
CA THR A 47 1.48 3.56 -3.28
C THR A 47 1.74 2.07 -3.03
N GLY A 48 1.38 1.54 -1.86
CA GLY A 48 1.53 0.14 -1.52
C GLY A 48 0.73 -0.78 -2.45
N GLN A 49 -0.53 -0.42 -2.74
CA GLN A 49 -1.35 -1.17 -3.70
C GLN A 49 -0.77 -1.10 -5.12
N LEU A 50 -0.33 0.09 -5.55
CA LEU A 50 0.27 0.28 -6.88
C LEU A 50 1.55 -0.53 -7.05
N ILE A 51 2.36 -0.68 -6.00
CA ILE A 51 3.54 -1.56 -6.00
C ILE A 51 3.10 -3.01 -6.17
N ALA A 52 2.10 -3.47 -5.41
CA ALA A 52 1.59 -4.84 -5.53
C ALA A 52 1.04 -5.13 -6.95
N ASP A 53 0.25 -4.21 -7.50
CA ASP A 53 -0.36 -4.35 -8.83
C ASP A 53 0.66 -4.36 -9.97
N GLN A 54 1.77 -3.61 -9.83
CA GLN A 54 2.86 -3.66 -10.80
C GLN A 54 3.80 -4.86 -10.59
N LEU A 55 3.95 -5.32 -9.35
CA LEU A 55 4.79 -6.45 -9.04
C LEU A 55 4.15 -7.77 -9.48
N ALA A 56 2.81 -7.89 -9.43
CA ALA A 56 2.09 -9.09 -9.85
C ALA A 56 2.45 -9.57 -11.27
N PRO A 57 2.36 -8.76 -12.34
CA PRO A 57 2.76 -9.19 -13.69
C PRO A 57 4.28 -9.35 -13.82
N ALA A 58 5.09 -8.61 -13.06
CA ALA A 58 6.54 -8.77 -13.07
C ALA A 58 6.97 -10.12 -12.43
N ALA A 59 6.22 -10.59 -11.44
CA ALA A 59 6.43 -11.87 -10.77
C ALA A 59 5.93 -13.07 -11.59
N GLU A 60 5.02 -12.87 -12.56
CA GLU A 60 4.45 -13.92 -13.41
C GLU A 60 5.55 -14.82 -14.02
N TYR A 61 6.55 -14.22 -14.65
CA TYR A 61 7.65 -14.97 -15.27
C TYR A 61 8.46 -15.76 -14.23
N GLY A 62 8.75 -15.16 -13.06
CA GLY A 62 9.50 -15.81 -11.99
C GLY A 62 8.77 -17.02 -11.40
N VAL A 63 7.44 -16.92 -11.26
CA VAL A 63 6.57 -18.00 -10.76
C VAL A 63 6.43 -19.10 -11.82
N ILE A 64 6.15 -18.77 -13.08
CA ILE A 64 5.97 -19.77 -14.16
C ILE A 64 7.28 -20.53 -14.46
N ALA A 65 8.41 -19.82 -14.47
CA ALA A 65 9.70 -20.44 -14.74
C ALA A 65 10.24 -21.28 -13.56
N GLY A 66 9.61 -21.20 -12.37
CA GLY A 66 10.13 -21.78 -11.14
C GLY A 66 11.52 -21.24 -10.74
N ASN A 67 11.89 -20.07 -11.28
CA ASN A 67 13.23 -19.51 -11.13
C ASN A 67 13.26 -18.56 -9.93
N THR A 68 13.35 -19.15 -8.74
CA THR A 68 13.42 -18.41 -7.48
C THR A 68 14.59 -17.42 -7.41
N PRO A 69 15.78 -17.65 -8.01
CA PRO A 69 16.84 -16.64 -8.08
C PRO A 69 16.45 -15.36 -8.86
N VAL A 70 15.73 -15.50 -9.97
CA VAL A 70 15.26 -14.34 -10.75
C VAL A 70 14.20 -13.58 -9.97
N LEU A 71 13.25 -14.30 -9.37
CA LEU A 71 12.22 -13.71 -8.53
C LEU A 71 12.82 -12.97 -7.32
N GLN A 72 13.84 -13.54 -6.67
CA GLN A 72 14.55 -12.90 -5.56
C GLN A 72 15.26 -11.61 -5.99
N LYS A 73 15.90 -11.57 -7.16
CA LYS A 73 16.52 -10.33 -7.67
C LYS A 73 15.49 -9.24 -7.96
N LEU A 74 14.35 -9.62 -8.54
CA LEU A 74 13.24 -8.70 -8.78
C LEU A 74 12.74 -8.11 -7.46
N LEU A 75 12.42 -8.97 -6.49
CA LEU A 75 11.95 -8.58 -5.17
C LEU A 75 12.96 -7.70 -4.43
N GLN A 76 14.25 -8.04 -4.52
CA GLN A 76 15.33 -7.25 -3.92
C GLN A 76 15.44 -5.84 -4.53
N ALA A 77 15.22 -5.70 -5.84
CA ALA A 77 15.19 -4.42 -6.52
C ALA A 77 13.96 -3.59 -6.10
N THR A 78 12.80 -4.22 -5.94
CA THR A 78 11.58 -3.55 -5.45
C THR A 78 11.69 -3.15 -3.98
N LEU A 79 12.44 -3.90 -3.17
CA LEU A 79 12.71 -3.57 -1.76
C LEU A 79 13.54 -2.30 -1.58
N ASP A 80 14.26 -1.84 -2.62
CA ASP A 80 14.98 -0.56 -2.59
C ASP A 80 14.03 0.65 -2.71
N THR A 81 12.75 0.41 -3.02
CA THR A 81 11.72 1.45 -3.07
C THR A 81 11.47 2.01 -1.66
N PRO A 82 11.38 3.34 -1.51
CA PRO A 82 11.06 3.94 -0.21
C PRO A 82 9.72 3.42 0.34
N HIS A 83 9.67 3.24 1.67
CA HIS A 83 8.49 2.80 2.42
C HIS A 83 8.04 1.34 2.23
N VAL A 84 8.83 0.49 1.56
CA VAL A 84 8.61 -0.95 1.50
C VAL A 84 9.39 -1.66 2.61
N ARG A 85 8.71 -2.42 3.47
CA ARG A 85 9.38 -3.11 4.59
C ARG A 85 9.74 -4.55 4.27
N PHE A 86 8.82 -5.27 3.65
CA PHE A 86 9.01 -6.64 3.21
C PHE A 86 8.16 -6.89 1.98
N ILE A 87 8.56 -7.87 1.19
CA ILE A 87 7.82 -8.36 0.03
C ILE A 87 7.86 -9.88 0.10
N GLU A 88 6.69 -10.51 -0.05
CA GLU A 88 6.57 -11.96 -0.17
C GLU A 88 5.80 -12.30 -1.44
N VAL A 89 6.17 -13.42 -2.07
CA VAL A 89 5.41 -14.00 -3.17
C VAL A 89 4.96 -15.40 -2.75
N ARG A 90 3.66 -15.65 -2.85
CA ARG A 90 3.04 -16.93 -2.51
C ARG A 90 2.53 -17.65 -3.75
N ASP A 91 2.70 -18.96 -3.77
CA ASP A 91 2.10 -19.84 -4.77
C ASP A 91 0.57 -19.95 -4.59
N ARG A 92 -0.14 -20.56 -5.55
CA ARG A 92 -1.59 -20.86 -5.48
C ARG A 92 -2.00 -21.59 -4.20
N ASN A 93 -1.09 -22.39 -3.66
CA ASN A 93 -1.26 -23.19 -2.45
C ASN A 93 -0.92 -22.42 -1.15
N ASP A 94 -0.72 -21.10 -1.23
CA ASP A 94 -0.30 -20.21 -0.13
C ASP A 94 1.11 -20.52 0.43
N ASN A 95 1.91 -21.28 -0.33
CA ASN A 95 3.31 -21.55 0.01
C ASN A 95 4.17 -20.35 -0.35
N ILE A 96 4.98 -19.87 0.60
CA ILE A 96 5.93 -18.78 0.35
C ILE A 96 7.02 -19.29 -0.58
N LEU A 97 7.10 -18.70 -1.79
CA LEU A 97 8.14 -19.00 -2.77
C LEU A 97 9.41 -18.20 -2.48
N VAL A 98 9.24 -16.91 -2.20
CA VAL A 98 10.32 -15.97 -1.90
C VAL A 98 9.83 -14.94 -0.88
N TYR A 99 10.70 -14.62 0.08
CA TYR A 99 10.50 -13.58 1.07
C TYR A 99 11.76 -12.69 1.10
N VAL A 100 11.59 -11.39 1.01
CA VAL A 100 12.66 -10.40 1.19
C VAL A 100 12.21 -9.35 2.19
N GLU A 101 13.12 -8.92 3.07
CA GLU A 101 12.86 -7.90 4.09
C GLU A 101 13.99 -6.89 4.17
N GLN A 102 13.64 -5.63 4.42
CA GLN A 102 14.61 -4.57 4.61
C GLN A 102 15.13 -4.61 6.05
N LEU A 103 16.45 -4.58 6.19
CA LEU A 103 17.18 -4.84 7.44
C LEU A 103 16.53 -4.12 8.66
N PRO A 104 16.27 -4.83 9.78
CA PRO A 104 15.47 -4.32 10.91
C PRO A 104 16.00 -3.08 11.66
N GLY A 105 17.11 -2.48 11.22
CA GLY A 105 17.71 -1.29 11.83
C GLY A 105 17.16 0.06 11.34
N ALA A 106 16.38 0.10 10.25
CA ALA A 106 15.99 1.37 9.63
C ALA A 106 14.81 2.10 10.31
N LEU A 107 13.94 1.40 11.04
CA LEU A 107 12.76 1.99 11.69
C LEU A 107 12.50 1.37 13.06
N GLN A 108 13.10 1.99 14.07
CA GLN A 108 13.01 1.65 15.51
C GLN A 108 11.59 1.82 16.08
N ASN A 109 10.69 2.41 15.31
CA ASN A 109 9.28 2.54 15.65
C ASN A 109 8.50 1.47 14.89
N ALA A 110 7.93 0.52 15.63
CA ALA A 110 6.95 -0.44 15.11
C ALA A 110 5.65 0.30 14.73
N ALA A 111 5.72 1.13 13.68
CA ALA A 111 4.54 1.63 13.01
C ALA A 111 3.73 0.41 12.51
N PRO A 112 2.39 0.47 12.55
CA PRO A 112 1.54 -0.56 11.97
C PRO A 112 1.98 -0.84 10.54
N ILE A 113 2.18 -2.12 10.20
CA ILE A 113 2.53 -2.52 8.85
C ILE A 113 1.22 -2.86 8.13
N ASP A 114 0.88 -2.09 7.12
CA ASP A 114 -0.21 -2.42 6.22
C ASP A 114 0.31 -3.36 5.12
N ILE A 115 -0.41 -4.48 4.92
CA ILE A 115 -0.04 -5.51 3.93
C ILE A 115 -0.95 -5.36 2.72
N PHE A 116 -0.34 -5.20 1.55
CA PHE A 116 -1.01 -5.10 0.26
C PHE A 116 -0.75 -6.36 -0.56
N HIS A 117 -1.76 -6.84 -1.26
CA HIS A 117 -1.66 -8.03 -2.11
C HIS A 117 -2.25 -7.75 -3.49
N SER A 118 -1.72 -8.43 -4.51
CA SER A 118 -2.27 -8.41 -5.86
C SER A 118 -2.14 -9.79 -6.47
N THR A 119 -3.18 -10.24 -7.17
CA THR A 119 -3.19 -11.60 -7.71
C THR A 119 -2.33 -11.69 -8.96
N ILE A 120 -1.42 -12.67 -9.02
CA ILE A 120 -0.64 -12.98 -10.21
C ILE A 120 -1.55 -13.77 -11.15
N GLN A 121 -1.94 -13.16 -12.27
CA GLN A 121 -2.79 -13.80 -13.28
C GLN A 121 -2.01 -13.96 -14.58
N ARG A 122 -2.14 -15.12 -15.23
CA ARG A 122 -1.49 -15.36 -16.52
C ARG A 122 -2.21 -14.59 -17.62
N GLN A 123 -1.62 -13.53 -18.14
CA GLN A 123 -2.24 -12.76 -19.21
C GLN A 123 -2.06 -13.49 -20.56
N ARG A 124 -2.96 -14.42 -20.88
CA ARG A 124 -2.98 -14.99 -22.24
C ARG A 124 -3.42 -13.91 -23.21
N ILE A 125 -2.50 -13.49 -24.08
CA ILE A 125 -2.84 -12.68 -25.25
C ILE A 125 -3.83 -13.51 -26.05
N ALA A 126 -5.10 -13.10 -26.06
CA ALA A 126 -6.09 -13.65 -26.97
C ALA A 126 -5.65 -13.27 -28.38
N LEU A 127 -4.89 -14.13 -29.05
CA LEU A 127 -4.80 -14.11 -30.49
C LEU A 127 -6.24 -14.30 -30.96
N ALA A 128 -6.87 -13.21 -31.41
CA ALA A 128 -8.18 -13.23 -31.99
C ALA A 128 -8.20 -14.37 -33.01
N SER A 129 -9.03 -15.37 -32.72
CA SER A 129 -9.32 -16.49 -33.60
C SER A 129 -9.60 -15.94 -34.99
N ASP A 130 -8.69 -16.19 -35.92
CA ASP A 130 -8.87 -15.86 -37.33
C ASP A 130 -10.14 -16.61 -37.79
N PRO A 131 -11.23 -15.89 -38.15
CA PRO A 131 -12.51 -16.52 -38.49
C PRO A 131 -12.45 -17.37 -39.78
N LEU A 132 -11.29 -17.43 -40.44
CA LEU A 132 -11.05 -18.29 -41.59
C LEU A 132 -10.77 -19.76 -41.25
N LEU A 133 -10.62 -20.09 -39.97
CA LEU A 133 -10.33 -21.45 -39.48
C LEU A 133 -11.51 -22.09 -38.72
N ASP A 134 -12.75 -21.62 -38.94
CA ASP A 134 -13.94 -22.12 -38.24
C ASP A 134 -14.49 -23.40 -38.89
N GLY A 135 -13.82 -24.52 -38.62
CA GLY A 135 -14.15 -25.80 -39.22
C GLY A 135 -13.62 -27.01 -38.48
N ALA A 136 -13.48 -26.96 -37.15
CA ALA A 136 -13.52 -28.16 -36.30
C ALA A 136 -13.37 -27.79 -34.82
N SER A 137 -14.32 -28.30 -34.02
CA SER A 137 -14.24 -28.47 -32.56
C SER A 137 -14.81 -27.31 -31.73
N GLU A 138 -16.14 -27.25 -31.65
CA GLU A 138 -16.82 -26.78 -30.44
C GLU A 138 -16.54 -27.76 -29.30
N GLY A 139 -15.45 -27.47 -28.57
CA GLY A 139 -15.13 -28.08 -27.28
C GLY A 139 -15.19 -26.99 -26.22
N ASP A 140 -16.37 -26.84 -25.62
CA ASP A 140 -16.66 -26.35 -24.27
C ASP A 140 -15.68 -25.30 -23.70
N GLY A 141 -16.03 -24.03 -23.90
CA GLY A 141 -15.34 -22.87 -23.34
C GLY A 141 -15.55 -22.78 -21.82
N GLN A 142 -14.74 -23.51 -21.06
CA GLN A 142 -14.58 -23.26 -19.64
C GLN A 142 -13.46 -22.23 -19.47
N SER A 143 -13.87 -20.97 -19.29
CA SER A 143 -13.03 -19.83 -18.91
C SER A 143 -12.26 -20.13 -17.63
N GLY A 144 -11.10 -20.77 -17.77
CA GLY A 144 -10.15 -20.99 -16.69
C GLY A 144 -9.18 -19.82 -16.62
N GLU A 145 -9.57 -18.77 -15.91
CA GLU A 145 -8.66 -17.72 -15.45
C GLU A 145 -7.56 -18.39 -14.62
N ASP A 146 -6.35 -18.49 -15.16
CA ASP A 146 -5.31 -19.34 -14.61
C ASP A 146 -4.53 -18.59 -13.51
N TYR A 147 -5.15 -18.45 -12.34
CA TYR A 147 -4.64 -17.81 -11.11
C TYR A 147 -3.33 -18.43 -10.64
N LEU A 148 -2.20 -17.70 -10.62
CA LEU A 148 -0.88 -18.22 -10.27
C LEU A 148 -0.46 -18.02 -8.81
N GLY A 149 -1.08 -17.09 -8.07
CA GLY A 149 -0.68 -16.76 -6.70
C GLY A 149 -0.99 -15.31 -6.32
N ARG A 150 -0.36 -14.82 -5.24
CA ARG A 150 -0.50 -13.44 -4.71
C ARG A 150 0.71 -12.99 -3.90
#